data_AF-A0A960KJ46-F1
#
_entry.id   AF-A0A960KJ46-F1
#
_cell.length_a   1.000
_cell.length_b   1.000
_cell.length_c   1.000
_cell.angle_alpha   90.00
_cell.angle_beta   90.00
_cell.angle_gamma   90.00
#
_symmetry.space_group_name_H-M   'P 1'
#
loop_
_entity.id
_entity.type
_entity.pdbx_description
1 polymer ?
#
loop_
_entity_poly.entity_id
_entity_poly.type
_entity_poly.pdbx_seq_one_letter_code
_entity_poly.pdbx_strand_id
1 'polypeptide(L)'
;MKRQMLLFMWFVLLPAFGTTPIMVLGPDGGGFDEVLKVIPEELGHDFEVSHRLVNERTGYDQFENYIKSSGPRVVVLMDNVSINYFRRFQTLNPDIKIPAVACMALFMDQAVVGLNQVIGIRYEVPAVTSLVSLRDLIQQPVDRVGVIYREMSQEFFERQKDLCAREQIELIGVAIPNVNDDMSRAVRKAFDKLKKSNLDALWVVNDSGLLSREALTYAWIPRIKRMKKPVVVGVRPLVEGVGHFAVLPDHQGIGLQITNAIFEIVDNNFELTENHVVNPVAVRTVLNLNQEGLFTVANEKLGQVDVVIQR
;
A
#
# COMPACT_ATOMS: atom_id res chain seq x y z
N MET A 1 -67.57 -39.96 -20.77
CA MET A 1 -66.73 -39.23 -21.74
C MET A 1 -65.76 -38.33 -20.99
N LYS A 2 -64.52 -38.24 -21.50
CA LYS A 2 -63.25 -37.88 -20.82
C LYS A 2 -63.24 -36.51 -20.11
N ARG A 3 -62.86 -36.49 -18.83
CA ARG A 3 -62.35 -35.30 -18.12
C ARG A 3 -60.91 -35.05 -18.59
N GLN A 4 -60.66 -33.93 -19.27
CA GLN A 4 -59.31 -33.46 -19.55
C GLN A 4 -58.69 -32.92 -18.25
N MET A 5 -57.65 -33.58 -17.78
CA MET A 5 -56.83 -33.14 -16.65
C MET A 5 -55.77 -32.19 -17.21
N LEU A 6 -55.94 -30.88 -16.96
CA LEU A 6 -54.93 -29.88 -17.30
C LEU A 6 -53.75 -30.05 -16.34
N LEU A 7 -52.64 -30.60 -16.84
CA LEU A 7 -51.38 -30.69 -16.12
C LEU A 7 -50.71 -29.29 -16.17
N PHE A 8 -50.82 -28.51 -15.10
CA PHE A 8 -50.08 -27.26 -14.95
C PHE A 8 -48.62 -27.60 -14.64
N MET A 9 -47.78 -27.62 -15.66
CA MET A 9 -46.35 -27.81 -15.54
C MET A 9 -45.73 -26.48 -15.07
N TRP A 10 -45.50 -26.34 -13.76
CA TRP A 10 -44.69 -25.27 -13.21
C TRP A 10 -43.25 -25.47 -13.68
N PHE A 11 -42.81 -24.68 -14.67
CA PHE A 11 -41.40 -24.45 -14.91
C PHE A 11 -40.85 -23.66 -13.73
N VAL A 12 -40.21 -24.35 -12.78
CA VAL A 12 -39.28 -23.70 -11.86
C VAL A 12 -38.11 -23.25 -12.73
N LEU A 13 -38.09 -21.97 -13.10
CA LEU A 13 -36.90 -21.30 -13.57
C LEU A 13 -35.89 -21.38 -12.43
N LEU A 14 -35.00 -22.37 -12.46
CA LEU A 14 -33.77 -22.29 -11.68
C LEU A 14 -33.11 -20.98 -12.10
N PRO A 15 -32.82 -20.05 -11.18
CA PRO A 15 -32.04 -18.88 -11.54
C PRO A 15 -30.77 -19.39 -12.21
N ALA A 16 -30.49 -18.94 -13.43
CA ALA A 16 -29.16 -19.08 -13.97
C ALA A 16 -28.24 -18.46 -12.92
N PHE A 17 -27.39 -19.28 -12.29
CA PHE A 17 -26.39 -18.81 -11.35
C PHE A 17 -25.43 -17.94 -12.15
N GLY A 18 -25.76 -16.66 -12.28
CA GLY A 18 -24.87 -15.66 -12.85
C GLY A 18 -23.72 -15.48 -11.89
N THR A 19 -22.50 -15.51 -12.41
CA THR A 19 -21.30 -15.16 -11.67
C THR A 19 -21.39 -13.72 -11.18
N THR A 20 -20.91 -13.44 -9.97
CA THR A 20 -20.91 -12.07 -9.43
C THR A 20 -19.76 -11.28 -10.07
N PRO A 21 -20.01 -10.21 -10.84
CA PRO A 21 -18.96 -9.49 -11.54
C PRO A 21 -18.14 -8.62 -10.57
N ILE A 22 -16.84 -8.87 -10.50
CA ILE A 22 -15.84 -8.08 -9.78
C ILE A 22 -14.95 -7.38 -10.81
N MET A 23 -14.72 -6.08 -10.62
CA MET A 23 -13.83 -5.31 -11.50
C MET A 23 -12.63 -4.79 -10.74
N VAL A 24 -11.44 -5.17 -11.20
CA VAL A 24 -10.17 -4.66 -10.70
C VAL A 24 -9.66 -3.55 -11.62
N LEU A 25 -9.39 -2.38 -11.04
CA LEU A 25 -9.00 -1.15 -11.70
C LEU A 25 -7.64 -0.70 -11.16
N GLY A 26 -6.61 -0.74 -12.01
CA GLY A 26 -5.27 -0.34 -11.59
C GLY A 26 -4.21 -0.60 -12.66
N PRO A 27 -2.94 -0.30 -12.36
CA PRO A 27 -1.83 -0.51 -13.28
C PRO A 27 -1.46 -1.99 -13.42
N ASP A 28 -0.65 -2.29 -14.44
CA ASP A 28 0.02 -3.59 -14.63
C ASP A 28 1.46 -3.56 -14.09
N GLY A 29 2.01 -4.73 -13.78
CA GLY A 29 3.43 -4.93 -13.54
C GLY A 29 3.84 -4.97 -12.07
N GLY A 30 4.99 -5.61 -11.81
CA GLY A 30 5.59 -5.64 -10.47
C GLY A 30 4.66 -6.27 -9.43
N GLY A 31 4.45 -5.58 -8.31
CA GLY A 31 3.59 -6.09 -7.23
C GLY A 31 2.10 -6.18 -7.60
N PHE A 32 1.64 -5.44 -8.61
CA PHE A 32 0.25 -5.48 -9.04
C PHE A 32 -0.10 -6.85 -9.65
N ASP A 33 0.80 -7.42 -10.45
CA ASP A 33 0.61 -8.75 -11.06
C ASP A 33 0.53 -9.87 -10.03
N GLU A 34 1.24 -9.74 -8.91
CA GLU A 34 1.20 -10.71 -7.82
C GLU A 34 -0.17 -10.70 -7.14
N VAL A 35 -0.72 -9.51 -6.86
CA VAL A 35 -2.06 -9.36 -6.29
C VAL A 35 -3.15 -9.83 -7.26
N LEU A 36 -3.03 -9.47 -8.55
CA LEU A 36 -4.00 -9.81 -9.60
C LEU A 36 -4.14 -11.31 -9.84
N LYS A 37 -3.12 -12.11 -9.54
CA LYS A 37 -3.20 -13.57 -9.61
C LYS A 37 -4.00 -14.16 -8.46
N VAL A 38 -3.81 -13.64 -7.25
CA VAL A 38 -4.42 -14.18 -6.02
C VAL A 38 -5.94 -13.96 -6.00
N ILE A 39 -6.42 -12.77 -6.40
CA ILE A 39 -7.85 -12.43 -6.33
C ILE A 39 -8.74 -13.48 -7.03
N PRO A 40 -8.56 -13.80 -8.33
CA PRO A 40 -9.40 -14.79 -9.00
C PRO A 40 -9.17 -16.23 -8.50
N GLU A 41 -7.96 -16.58 -8.06
CA GLU A 41 -7.66 -17.91 -7.50
C GLU A 41 -8.45 -18.17 -6.21
N GLU A 42 -8.54 -17.15 -5.35
CA GLU A 42 -9.18 -17.26 -4.03
C GLU A 42 -10.69 -17.04 -4.07
N LEU A 43 -11.21 -16.22 -4.98
CA LEU A 43 -12.66 -16.02 -5.14
C LEU A 43 -13.35 -17.26 -5.73
N GLY A 44 -12.64 -18.06 -6.54
CA GLY A 44 -13.20 -19.26 -7.15
C GLY A 44 -14.25 -18.98 -8.23
N HIS A 45 -15.10 -19.97 -8.52
CA HIS A 45 -15.99 -19.95 -9.70
C HIS A 45 -17.28 -19.16 -9.53
N ASP A 46 -17.60 -18.69 -8.33
CA ASP A 46 -18.83 -17.92 -8.06
C ASP A 46 -18.72 -16.45 -8.51
N PHE A 47 -17.51 -16.02 -8.87
CA PHE A 47 -17.20 -14.65 -9.24
C PHE A 47 -16.59 -14.58 -10.65
N GLU A 48 -16.95 -13.52 -11.37
CA GLU A 48 -16.31 -13.17 -12.63
C GLU A 48 -15.38 -11.98 -12.39
N VAL A 49 -14.08 -12.24 -12.33
CA VAL A 49 -13.08 -11.19 -12.10
C VAL A 49 -12.59 -10.65 -13.44
N SER A 50 -12.78 -9.36 -13.67
CA SER A 50 -12.22 -8.64 -14.81
C SER A 50 -11.20 -7.61 -14.35
N HIS A 51 -10.12 -7.46 -15.11
CA HIS A 51 -9.12 -6.42 -14.86
C HIS A 51 -9.11 -5.38 -15.99
N ARG A 52 -8.93 -4.12 -15.62
CA ARG A 52 -8.77 -2.99 -16.55
C ARG A 52 -7.62 -2.11 -16.13
N LEU A 53 -6.75 -1.83 -17.11
CA LEU A 53 -5.62 -0.93 -16.95
C LEU A 53 -6.09 0.50 -16.67
N VAL A 54 -5.72 1.01 -15.50
CA VAL A 54 -5.91 2.40 -15.07
C VAL A 54 -4.57 2.95 -14.61
N ASN A 55 -4.11 4.02 -15.26
CA ASN A 55 -2.90 4.76 -14.90
C ASN A 55 -3.03 6.24 -15.32
N GLU A 56 -1.97 7.02 -15.17
CA GLU A 56 -1.95 8.46 -15.50
C GLU A 56 -2.30 8.78 -16.97
N ARG A 57 -2.20 7.81 -17.88
CA ARG A 57 -2.56 7.96 -19.30
C ARG A 57 -4.01 7.59 -19.58
N THR A 58 -4.68 6.91 -18.66
CA THR A 58 -6.10 6.54 -18.79
C THR A 58 -6.95 7.79 -18.61
N GLY A 59 -7.81 8.11 -19.57
CA GLY A 59 -8.76 9.22 -19.44
C GLY A 59 -9.91 8.87 -18.50
N TYR A 60 -10.50 9.87 -17.83
CA TYR A 60 -11.67 9.64 -16.97
C TYR A 60 -12.85 9.01 -17.73
N ASP A 61 -13.13 9.44 -18.96
CA ASP A 61 -14.24 8.89 -19.76
C ASP A 61 -14.04 7.40 -20.04
N GLN A 62 -12.79 6.97 -20.24
CA GLN A 62 -12.44 5.56 -20.40
C GLN A 62 -12.66 4.77 -19.10
N PHE A 63 -12.24 5.33 -17.96
CA PHE A 63 -12.51 4.74 -16.64
C PHE A 63 -14.00 4.60 -16.37
N GLU A 64 -14.78 5.65 -16.62
CA GLU A 64 -16.22 5.63 -16.42
C GLU A 64 -16.91 4.58 -17.31
N ASN A 65 -16.48 4.48 -18.57
CA ASN A 65 -16.98 3.47 -19.49
C ASN A 65 -16.69 2.05 -19.01
N TYR A 66 -15.56 1.79 -18.36
CA TYR A 66 -15.28 0.47 -17.78
C TYR A 66 -16.34 0.07 -16.74
N ILE A 67 -16.68 0.97 -15.83
CA ILE A 67 -17.67 0.71 -14.78
C ILE A 67 -19.07 0.59 -15.38
N LYS A 68 -19.49 1.55 -16.22
CA LYS A 68 -20.85 1.58 -16.79
C LYS A 68 -21.14 0.41 -17.73
N SER A 69 -20.15 -0.04 -18.51
CA SER A 69 -20.34 -1.14 -19.49
C SER A 69 -20.36 -2.53 -18.86
N SER A 70 -19.69 -2.71 -17.73
CA SER A 70 -19.59 -4.01 -17.05
C SER A 70 -20.60 -4.18 -15.91
N GLY A 71 -21.06 -3.08 -15.30
CA GLY A 71 -21.99 -3.13 -14.17
C GLY A 71 -21.47 -3.95 -12.99
N PRO A 72 -20.25 -3.67 -12.47
CA PRO A 72 -19.64 -4.52 -11.45
C PRO A 72 -20.40 -4.39 -10.12
N ARG A 73 -20.40 -5.48 -9.35
CA ARG A 73 -21.00 -5.52 -8.00
C ARG A 73 -20.03 -5.03 -6.93
N VAL A 74 -18.72 -5.19 -7.16
CA VAL A 74 -17.65 -4.65 -6.33
C VAL A 74 -16.53 -4.18 -7.26
N VAL A 75 -15.87 -3.07 -6.89
CA VAL A 75 -14.64 -2.64 -7.56
C VAL A 75 -13.43 -2.77 -6.63
N VAL A 76 -12.30 -3.19 -7.17
CA VAL A 76 -11.00 -3.15 -6.50
C VAL A 76 -10.19 -2.03 -7.13
N LEU A 77 -9.74 -1.08 -6.32
CA LEU A 77 -9.02 0.13 -6.74
C LEU A 77 -7.57 -0.03 -6.31
N MET A 78 -6.69 -0.34 -7.26
CA MET A 78 -5.26 -0.56 -7.00
C MET A 78 -4.49 0.68 -7.44
N ASP A 79 -4.02 1.48 -6.48
CA ASP A 79 -3.30 2.77 -6.61
C ASP A 79 -4.12 4.05 -6.36
N ASN A 80 -3.40 5.18 -6.26
CA ASN A 80 -4.02 6.49 -6.04
C ASN A 80 -4.80 7.00 -7.27
N VAL A 81 -4.47 6.59 -8.49
CA VAL A 81 -5.15 7.07 -9.72
C VAL A 81 -6.56 6.49 -9.80
N SER A 82 -6.68 5.18 -9.66
CA SER A 82 -7.95 4.44 -9.64
C SER A 82 -8.87 4.95 -8.52
N ILE A 83 -8.34 5.17 -7.32
CA ILE A 83 -9.06 5.77 -6.18
C ILE A 83 -9.59 7.18 -6.54
N ASN A 84 -8.76 8.03 -7.14
CA ASN A 84 -9.16 9.38 -7.51
C ASN A 84 -10.23 9.40 -8.60
N TYR A 85 -10.14 8.52 -9.59
CA TYR A 85 -11.16 8.37 -10.62
C TYR A 85 -12.46 7.82 -10.06
N PHE A 86 -12.39 6.86 -9.14
CA PHE A 86 -13.58 6.33 -8.48
C PHE A 86 -14.28 7.39 -7.63
N ARG A 87 -13.53 8.24 -6.92
CA ARG A 87 -14.12 9.39 -6.21
C ARG A 87 -14.89 10.30 -7.15
N ARG A 88 -14.29 10.64 -8.29
CA ARG A 88 -14.96 11.46 -9.31
C ARG A 88 -16.20 10.75 -9.86
N PHE A 89 -16.14 9.44 -10.06
CA PHE A 89 -17.28 8.64 -10.50
C PHE A 89 -18.44 8.67 -9.51
N GLN A 90 -18.19 8.46 -8.21
CA GLN A 90 -19.22 8.55 -7.17
C GLN A 90 -19.83 9.96 -7.08
N THR A 91 -19.01 11.01 -7.19
CA THR A 91 -19.50 12.40 -7.20
C THR A 91 -20.42 12.70 -8.38
N LEU A 92 -20.09 12.18 -9.57
CA LEU A 92 -20.88 12.42 -10.79
C LEU A 92 -22.07 11.48 -10.95
N ASN A 93 -22.09 10.36 -10.24
CA ASN A 93 -23.13 9.33 -10.32
C ASN A 93 -23.60 8.93 -8.89
N PRO A 94 -24.18 9.85 -8.11
CA PRO A 94 -24.51 9.61 -6.69
C PRO A 94 -25.54 8.49 -6.47
N ASP A 95 -26.36 8.19 -7.48
CA ASP A 95 -27.34 7.10 -7.42
C ASP A 95 -26.70 5.71 -7.61
N ILE A 96 -25.47 5.65 -8.13
CA ILE A 96 -24.74 4.39 -8.33
C ILE A 96 -23.95 4.06 -7.07
N LYS A 97 -24.47 3.09 -6.31
CA LYS A 97 -23.85 2.59 -5.08
C LYS A 97 -23.08 1.31 -5.37
N ILE A 98 -21.78 1.42 -5.64
CA ILE A 98 -20.88 0.28 -5.81
C ILE A 98 -19.87 0.31 -4.65
N PRO A 99 -19.79 -0.73 -3.82
CA PRO A 99 -18.76 -0.83 -2.79
C PRO A 99 -17.38 -1.07 -3.43
N ALA A 100 -16.34 -0.61 -2.75
CA ALA A 100 -14.97 -0.72 -3.23
C ALA A 100 -13.99 -1.27 -2.18
N VAL A 101 -12.98 -1.98 -2.66
CA VAL A 101 -11.78 -2.31 -1.90
C VAL A 101 -10.63 -1.48 -2.47
N ALA A 102 -10.08 -0.56 -1.68
CA ALA A 102 -8.95 0.28 -2.08
C ALA A 102 -7.63 -0.28 -1.52
N CYS A 103 -6.62 -0.44 -2.36
CA CYS A 103 -5.35 -1.02 -1.96
C CYS A 103 -4.18 -0.46 -2.81
N MET A 104 -2.95 -0.81 -2.43
CA MET A 104 -1.72 -0.46 -3.17
C MET A 104 -1.55 1.03 -3.46
N ALA A 105 -2.18 1.88 -2.65
CA ALA A 105 -2.11 3.33 -2.73
C ALA A 105 -1.35 3.88 -1.53
N LEU A 106 -0.64 4.99 -1.74
CA LEU A 106 0.02 5.70 -0.67
C LEU A 106 -0.97 6.59 0.08
N PHE A 107 -0.74 6.76 1.37
CA PHE A 107 -1.53 7.57 2.29
C PHE A 107 -3.00 7.16 2.27
N MET A 108 -3.26 5.85 2.40
CA MET A 108 -4.60 5.25 2.23
C MET A 108 -5.68 5.97 3.05
N ASP A 109 -5.38 6.34 4.30
CA ASP A 109 -6.30 7.09 5.17
C ASP A 109 -6.79 8.38 4.51
N GLN A 110 -5.88 9.14 3.90
CA GLN A 110 -6.19 10.36 3.18
C GLN A 110 -6.80 10.06 1.80
N ALA A 111 -6.34 9.00 1.15
CA ALA A 111 -6.77 8.62 -0.18
C ALA A 111 -8.25 8.19 -0.22
N VAL A 112 -8.81 7.65 0.85
CA VAL A 112 -10.24 7.23 0.86
C VAL A 112 -11.19 8.29 1.40
N VAL A 113 -10.69 9.45 1.85
CA VAL A 113 -11.54 10.54 2.33
C VAL A 113 -12.55 10.95 1.25
N GLY A 114 -13.83 11.04 1.66
CA GLY A 114 -14.95 11.43 0.82
C GLY A 114 -15.47 10.34 -0.12
N LEU A 115 -14.89 9.13 -0.10
CA LEU A 115 -15.52 7.97 -0.72
C LEU A 115 -16.61 7.38 0.17
N ASN A 116 -17.55 6.65 -0.44
CA ASN A 116 -18.57 5.90 0.27
C ASN A 116 -18.41 4.39 0.00
N GLN A 117 -18.69 3.58 1.02
CA GLN A 117 -18.63 2.12 0.96
C GLN A 117 -17.26 1.59 0.53
N VAL A 118 -16.22 1.96 1.29
CA VAL A 118 -14.84 1.58 0.98
C VAL A 118 -14.15 0.88 2.14
N ILE A 119 -13.59 -0.28 1.85
CA ILE A 119 -12.58 -0.94 2.69
C ILE A 119 -11.20 -0.58 2.13
N GLY A 120 -10.39 0.12 2.91
CA GLY A 120 -9.01 0.47 2.54
C GLY A 120 -7.99 -0.48 3.16
N ILE A 121 -6.98 -0.90 2.39
CA ILE A 121 -5.84 -1.68 2.88
C ILE A 121 -4.59 -0.80 2.73
N ARG A 122 -3.97 -0.42 3.86
CA ARG A 122 -2.74 0.40 3.84
C ARG A 122 -1.64 -0.35 3.10
N TYR A 123 -0.90 0.37 2.28
CA TYR A 123 0.30 -0.18 1.64
C TYR A 123 1.55 0.08 2.49
N GLU A 124 1.56 1.17 3.26
CA GLU A 124 2.64 1.47 4.18
C GLU A 124 2.64 0.54 5.38
N VAL A 125 3.76 -0.14 5.57
CA VAL A 125 4.06 -0.81 6.82
C VAL A 125 4.41 0.25 7.87
N PRO A 126 3.83 0.19 9.10
CA PRO A 126 4.20 1.10 10.17
C PRO A 126 5.72 1.15 10.42
N ALA A 127 6.23 2.33 10.71
CA ALA A 127 7.66 2.55 10.99
C ALA A 127 8.15 1.65 12.12
N VAL A 128 7.32 1.53 13.17
CA VAL A 128 7.62 0.72 14.35
C VAL A 128 7.91 -0.74 13.99
N THR A 129 7.13 -1.34 13.09
CA THR A 129 7.34 -2.71 12.63
C THR A 129 8.71 -2.85 11.98
N SER A 130 9.05 -1.91 11.09
CA SER A 130 10.32 -1.96 10.38
C SER A 130 11.53 -1.72 11.29
N LEU A 131 11.40 -0.84 12.27
CA LEU A 131 12.49 -0.46 13.17
C LEU A 131 12.74 -1.50 14.26
N VAL A 132 11.68 -2.12 14.80
CA VAL A 132 11.80 -3.27 15.70
C VAL A 132 12.45 -4.44 14.97
N SER A 133 12.01 -4.77 13.75
CA SER A 133 12.63 -5.84 12.97
C SER A 133 14.11 -5.56 12.65
N LEU A 134 14.48 -4.31 12.37
CA LEU A 134 15.89 -3.93 12.22
C LEU A 134 16.66 -4.12 13.53
N ARG A 135 16.11 -3.65 14.66
CA ARG A 135 16.72 -3.74 15.99
C ARG A 135 16.98 -5.19 16.41
N ASP A 136 16.07 -6.10 16.08
CA ASP A 136 16.20 -7.52 16.39
C ASP A 136 17.26 -8.23 15.52
N LEU A 137 17.57 -7.67 14.35
CA LEU A 137 18.47 -8.24 13.36
C LEU A 137 19.93 -7.78 13.53
N ILE A 138 20.15 -6.56 14.04
CA ILE A 138 21.48 -5.97 14.17
C ILE A 138 21.95 -5.90 15.63
N GLN A 139 23.26 -5.86 15.84
CA GLN A 139 23.84 -5.78 17.19
C GLN A 139 23.85 -4.34 17.76
N GLN A 140 23.67 -3.34 16.90
CA GLN A 140 23.65 -1.93 17.29
C GLN A 140 22.27 -1.50 17.82
N PRO A 141 22.20 -0.50 18.72
CA PRO A 141 20.91 0.06 19.14
C PRO A 141 20.17 0.70 17.96
N VAL A 142 18.85 0.78 18.07
CA VAL A 142 17.95 1.47 17.11
C VAL A 142 16.94 2.29 17.92
N ASP A 143 17.46 3.14 18.81
CA ASP A 143 16.63 3.87 19.78
C ASP A 143 16.32 5.29 19.31
N ARG A 144 17.18 5.89 18.47
CA ARG A 144 17.03 7.25 17.94
C ARG A 144 17.04 7.26 16.43
N VAL A 145 15.88 7.45 15.81
CA VAL A 145 15.70 7.26 14.37
C VAL A 145 15.34 8.58 13.70
N GLY A 146 16.16 9.01 12.74
CA GLY A 146 15.93 10.25 12.01
C GLY A 146 14.96 10.09 10.85
N VAL A 147 14.06 11.05 10.67
CA VAL A 147 13.06 11.07 9.59
C VAL A 147 13.02 12.45 8.95
N ILE A 148 13.01 12.48 7.61
CA ILE A 148 12.72 13.69 6.83
C ILE A 148 11.34 13.47 6.20
N TYR A 149 10.42 14.41 6.39
CA TYR A 149 9.06 14.32 5.85
C TYR A 149 8.59 15.70 5.36
N ARG A 150 7.61 15.73 4.44
CA ARG A 150 6.98 16.99 4.01
C ARG A 150 5.90 17.41 5.00
N GLU A 151 5.66 18.71 5.15
CA GLU A 151 4.66 19.27 6.09
C GLU A 151 3.27 18.64 5.97
N MET A 152 2.82 18.27 4.76
CA MET A 152 1.54 17.59 4.52
C MET A 152 1.47 16.20 5.17
N SER A 153 2.60 15.59 5.48
CA SER A 153 2.70 14.29 6.14
C SER A 153 2.84 14.41 7.67
N GLN A 154 2.63 15.60 8.26
CA GLN A 154 2.77 15.83 9.70
C GLN A 154 1.95 14.85 10.54
N GLU A 155 0.66 14.69 10.22
CA GLU A 155 -0.22 13.79 10.96
C GLU A 155 0.23 12.33 10.84
N PHE A 156 0.68 11.93 9.64
CA PHE A 156 1.24 10.59 9.44
C PHE A 156 2.50 10.39 10.29
N PHE A 157 3.40 11.37 10.32
CA PHE A 157 4.62 11.32 11.13
C PHE A 157 4.33 11.21 12.63
N GLU A 158 3.43 12.03 13.17
CA GLU A 158 3.09 11.98 14.61
C GLU A 158 2.47 10.63 14.99
N ARG A 159 1.60 10.04 14.14
CA ARG A 159 1.08 8.68 14.37
C ARG A 159 2.20 7.64 14.45
N GLN A 160 3.20 7.72 13.56
CA GLN A 160 4.34 6.79 13.59
C GLN A 160 5.21 7.00 14.82
N LYS A 161 5.41 8.25 15.23
CA LYS A 161 6.15 8.62 16.44
C LYS A 161 5.48 8.05 17.69
N ASP A 162 4.17 8.14 17.81
CA ASP A 162 3.42 7.56 18.92
C ASP A 162 3.53 6.03 18.96
N LEU A 163 3.50 5.36 17.81
CA LEU A 163 3.71 3.92 17.71
C LEU A 163 5.13 3.52 18.12
N CYS A 164 6.15 4.24 17.64
CA CYS A 164 7.55 3.96 17.96
C CYS A 164 7.87 4.22 19.44
N ALA A 165 7.27 5.24 20.05
CA ALA A 165 7.45 5.54 21.46
C ALA A 165 7.03 4.39 22.38
N ARG A 166 6.02 3.59 22.00
CA ARG A 166 5.59 2.40 22.74
C ARG A 166 6.67 1.30 22.77
N GLU A 167 7.52 1.28 21.76
CA GLU A 167 8.65 0.36 21.62
C GLU A 167 9.99 0.97 22.06
N GLN A 168 9.93 2.11 22.76
CA GLN A 168 11.10 2.86 23.24
C GLN A 168 12.01 3.37 22.11
N ILE A 169 11.44 3.63 20.93
CA ILE A 169 12.12 4.20 19.77
C ILE A 169 11.70 5.66 19.61
N GLU A 170 12.65 6.59 19.75
CA GLU A 170 12.47 8.01 19.52
C GLU A 170 12.56 8.32 18.01
N LEU A 171 11.43 8.72 17.41
CA LEU A 171 11.43 9.27 16.04
C LEU A 171 11.72 10.77 16.04
N ILE A 172 12.87 11.13 15.48
CA ILE A 172 13.37 12.51 15.40
C ILE A 172 13.09 13.04 14.00
N GLY A 173 12.01 13.79 13.88
CA GLY A 173 11.51 14.31 12.61
C GLY A 173 12.04 15.69 12.23
N VAL A 174 12.29 15.90 10.94
CA VAL A 174 12.50 17.22 10.34
C VAL A 174 11.51 17.41 9.20
N ALA A 175 10.51 18.25 9.43
CA ALA A 175 9.59 18.70 8.40
C ALA A 175 10.29 19.61 7.37
N ILE A 176 9.91 19.46 6.11
CA ILE A 176 10.29 20.35 5.01
C ILE A 176 9.05 20.82 4.23
N PRO A 177 9.12 21.95 3.50
CA PRO A 177 7.99 22.46 2.75
C PRO A 177 7.43 21.47 1.72
N ASN A 178 6.12 21.49 1.51
CA ASN A 178 5.42 20.62 0.55
C ASN A 178 5.84 20.86 -0.90
N VAL A 179 6.03 22.13 -1.24
CA VAL A 179 6.46 22.62 -2.54
C VAL A 179 7.80 23.31 -2.33
N ASN A 180 8.80 22.92 -3.11
CA ASN A 180 10.11 23.54 -3.10
C ASN A 180 10.72 23.47 -4.49
N ASP A 181 11.19 24.60 -5.00
CA ASP A 181 11.88 24.67 -6.30
C ASP A 181 13.16 23.82 -6.31
N ASP A 182 13.76 23.56 -5.15
CA ASP A 182 14.96 22.74 -4.98
C ASP A 182 14.80 21.78 -3.79
N MET A 183 14.11 20.67 -4.05
CA MET A 183 13.90 19.62 -3.05
C MET A 183 15.22 19.05 -2.51
N SER A 184 16.23 18.91 -3.39
CA SER A 184 17.57 18.45 -3.02
C SER A 184 18.22 19.33 -1.95
N ARG A 185 18.05 20.65 -2.02
CA ARG A 185 18.53 21.60 -1.01
C ARG A 185 17.76 21.49 0.29
N ALA A 186 16.44 21.32 0.23
CA ALA A 186 15.61 21.13 1.43
C ALA A 186 16.04 19.88 2.21
N VAL A 187 16.21 18.75 1.50
CA VAL A 187 16.68 17.48 2.09
C VAL A 187 18.09 17.63 2.67
N ARG A 188 19.02 18.30 1.97
CA ARG A 188 20.38 18.56 2.51
C ARG A 188 20.35 19.35 3.82
N LYS A 189 19.55 20.43 3.88
CA LYS A 189 19.39 21.22 5.12
C LYS A 189 18.76 20.40 6.25
N ALA A 190 17.80 19.52 5.92
CA ALA A 190 17.19 18.64 6.90
C ALA A 190 18.21 17.64 7.48
N PHE A 191 19.08 17.06 6.65
CA PHE A 191 20.21 16.25 7.11
C PHE A 191 21.16 17.01 8.05
N ASP A 192 21.44 18.28 7.77
CA ASP A 192 22.31 19.10 8.63
C ASP A 192 21.67 19.35 10.01
N LYS A 193 20.33 19.40 10.10
CA LYS A 193 19.61 19.42 11.38
C LYS A 193 19.70 18.07 12.09
N LEU A 194 19.40 16.97 11.39
CA LEU A 194 19.42 15.61 11.92
C LEU A 194 20.80 15.17 12.44
N LYS A 195 21.89 15.64 11.81
CA LYS A 195 23.26 15.31 12.22
C LYS A 195 23.56 15.71 13.68
N LYS A 196 22.86 16.71 14.22
CA LYS A 196 23.07 17.18 15.60
C LYS A 196 22.43 16.27 16.65
N SER A 197 21.65 15.28 16.24
CA SER A 197 20.75 14.53 17.11
C SER A 197 21.25 13.15 17.53
N ASN A 198 22.50 12.79 17.17
CA ASN A 198 23.13 11.48 17.41
C ASN A 198 22.20 10.30 17.09
N LEU A 199 21.95 10.09 15.79
CA LEU A 199 21.01 9.08 15.32
C LEU A 199 21.65 7.69 15.26
N ASP A 200 20.83 6.67 15.49
CA ASP A 200 21.19 5.26 15.36
C ASP A 200 20.83 4.71 13.99
N ALA A 201 19.70 5.15 13.42
CA ALA A 201 19.25 4.79 12.09
C ALA A 201 18.50 5.94 11.42
N LEU A 202 18.16 5.74 10.14
CA LEU A 202 17.27 6.59 9.37
C LEU A 202 16.07 5.79 8.90
N TRP A 203 14.90 6.43 8.89
CA TRP A 203 13.71 5.90 8.24
C TRP A 203 13.27 6.84 7.11
N VAL A 204 13.15 6.28 5.91
CA VAL A 204 12.82 7.01 4.69
C VAL A 204 11.35 6.81 4.37
N VAL A 205 10.58 7.89 4.50
CA VAL A 205 9.14 7.91 4.17
C VAL A 205 8.96 7.71 2.67
N ASN A 206 7.98 6.89 2.27
CA ASN A 206 7.64 6.66 0.88
C ASN A 206 6.84 7.85 0.30
N ASP A 207 7.55 8.94 0.02
CA ASP A 207 7.00 10.17 -0.51
C ASP A 207 7.64 10.50 -1.86
N SER A 208 6.85 10.58 -2.92
CA SER A 208 7.34 10.79 -4.29
C SER A 208 8.09 12.12 -4.48
N GLY A 209 7.76 13.14 -3.70
CA GLY A 209 8.49 14.41 -3.69
C GLY A 209 9.89 14.27 -3.08
N LEU A 210 10.00 13.56 -1.95
CA LEU A 210 11.27 13.30 -1.27
C LEU A 210 12.18 12.33 -2.03
N LEU A 211 11.57 11.45 -2.82
CA LEU A 211 12.22 10.33 -3.50
C LEU A 211 12.38 10.56 -5.00
N SER A 212 12.33 11.81 -5.45
CA SER A 212 12.66 12.15 -6.84
C SER A 212 14.10 11.74 -7.17
N ARG A 213 14.36 11.40 -8.45
CA ARG A 213 15.72 11.02 -8.92
C ARG A 213 16.76 12.07 -8.52
N GLU A 214 16.42 13.34 -8.61
CA GLU A 214 17.29 14.46 -8.26
C GLU A 214 17.60 14.47 -6.76
N ALA A 215 16.58 14.42 -5.90
CA ALA A 215 16.76 14.41 -4.45
C ALA A 215 17.55 13.17 -4.00
N LEU A 216 17.30 12.01 -4.60
CA LEU A 216 18.05 10.78 -4.30
C LEU A 216 19.54 10.94 -4.63
N THR A 217 19.84 11.43 -5.84
CA THR A 217 21.20 11.53 -6.37
C THR A 217 22.03 12.59 -5.64
N TYR A 218 21.46 13.78 -5.44
CA TYR A 218 22.21 14.95 -4.97
C TYR A 218 22.05 15.23 -3.47
N ALA A 219 21.08 14.61 -2.79
CA ALA A 219 20.85 14.80 -1.37
C ALA A 219 20.96 13.51 -0.55
N TRP A 220 20.14 12.50 -0.83
CA TRP A 220 20.05 11.29 0.01
C TRP A 220 21.34 10.45 -0.04
N ILE A 221 21.73 9.96 -1.22
CA ILE A 221 22.85 9.02 -1.37
C ILE A 221 24.16 9.60 -0.80
N PRO A 222 24.58 10.84 -1.13
CA PRO A 222 25.82 11.40 -0.57
C PRO A 222 25.79 11.55 0.96
N ARG A 223 24.62 11.84 1.54
CA ARG A 223 24.50 12.08 2.99
C ARG A 223 24.42 10.79 3.79
N ILE A 224 23.69 9.79 3.30
CA ILE A 224 23.62 8.46 3.90
C ILE A 224 25.02 7.84 3.96
N LYS A 225 25.75 7.85 2.83
CA LYS A 225 27.14 7.32 2.78
C LYS A 225 28.06 7.97 3.80
N ARG A 226 27.87 9.26 4.08
CA ARG A 226 28.67 10.00 5.07
C ARG A 226 28.23 9.74 6.51
N MET A 227 26.94 9.52 6.75
CA MET A 227 26.40 9.26 8.09
C MET A 227 26.78 7.89 8.62
N LYS A 228 26.93 6.89 7.75
CA LYS A 228 27.26 5.51 8.12
C LYS A 228 26.28 4.92 9.16
N LYS A 229 24.98 5.10 8.91
CA LYS A 229 23.90 4.58 9.75
C LYS A 229 22.99 3.68 8.92
N PRO A 230 22.42 2.61 9.49
CA PRO A 230 21.37 1.82 8.85
C PRO A 230 20.24 2.72 8.33
N VAL A 231 19.69 2.36 7.16
CA VAL A 231 18.60 3.09 6.52
C VAL A 231 17.47 2.12 6.21
N VAL A 232 16.31 2.37 6.81
CA VAL A 232 15.07 1.65 6.54
C VAL A 232 14.29 2.37 5.46
N VAL A 233 13.86 1.65 4.43
CA VAL A 233 13.08 2.19 3.30
C VAL A 233 11.77 1.42 3.13
N GLY A 234 10.75 2.09 2.57
CA GLY A 234 9.40 1.51 2.41
C GLY A 234 9.11 0.86 1.06
N VAL A 235 10.07 0.79 0.14
CA VAL A 235 9.89 0.16 -1.20
C VAL A 235 11.13 -0.57 -1.67
N ARG A 236 10.94 -1.68 -2.39
CA ARG A 236 12.01 -2.57 -2.86
C ARG A 236 13.09 -1.87 -3.70
N PRO A 237 12.77 -1.00 -4.69
CA PRO A 237 13.81 -0.36 -5.52
C PRO A 237 14.78 0.52 -4.72
N LEU A 238 14.37 1.02 -3.55
CA LEU A 238 15.25 1.82 -2.71
C LEU A 238 16.21 0.98 -1.88
N VAL A 239 15.93 -0.31 -1.65
CA VAL A 239 16.79 -1.18 -0.83
C VAL A 239 18.16 -1.37 -1.50
N GLU A 240 18.22 -1.44 -2.82
CA GLU A 240 19.49 -1.65 -3.54
C GLU A 240 20.33 -0.37 -3.65
N GLY A 241 19.70 0.81 -3.63
CA GLY A 241 20.39 2.09 -3.88
C GLY A 241 20.62 2.98 -2.66
N VAL A 242 19.68 2.98 -1.70
CA VAL A 242 19.61 3.97 -0.61
C VAL A 242 19.49 3.29 0.75
N GLY A 243 18.63 2.28 0.82
CA GLY A 243 18.33 1.53 2.01
C GLY A 243 19.33 0.42 2.29
N HIS A 244 19.19 -0.14 3.48
CA HIS A 244 19.87 -1.34 3.93
C HIS A 244 18.87 -2.40 4.35
N PHE A 245 17.70 -1.97 4.80
CA PHE A 245 16.64 -2.83 5.27
C PHE A 245 15.29 -2.29 4.82
N ALA A 246 14.33 -3.18 4.59
CA ALA A 246 12.94 -2.83 4.37
C ALA A 246 12.04 -3.90 4.96
N VAL A 247 10.87 -3.46 5.42
CA VAL A 247 9.72 -4.32 5.65
C VAL A 247 8.64 -3.84 4.70
N LEU A 248 8.26 -4.71 3.77
CA LEU A 248 7.37 -4.40 2.66
C LEU A 248 6.07 -5.18 2.82
N PRO A 249 4.92 -4.65 2.37
CA PRO A 249 3.70 -5.44 2.33
C PRO A 249 3.92 -6.69 1.47
N ASP A 250 3.42 -7.84 1.94
CA ASP A 250 3.41 -9.05 1.14
C ASP A 250 2.28 -8.99 0.12
N HIS A 251 2.60 -8.99 -1.18
CA HIS A 251 1.59 -8.85 -2.24
C HIS A 251 0.64 -10.04 -2.28
N GLN A 252 1.08 -11.26 -1.92
CA GLN A 252 0.17 -12.39 -1.79
C GLN A 252 -0.82 -12.18 -0.63
N GLY A 253 -0.32 -11.80 0.55
CA GLY A 253 -1.16 -11.44 1.69
C GLY A 253 -2.09 -10.24 1.46
N ILE A 254 -1.71 -9.28 0.60
CA ILE A 254 -2.61 -8.21 0.15
C ILE A 254 -3.73 -8.79 -0.72
N GLY A 255 -3.42 -9.68 -1.66
CA GLY A 255 -4.42 -10.38 -2.48
C GLY A 255 -5.46 -11.12 -1.63
N LEU A 256 -5.00 -11.87 -0.63
CA LEU A 256 -5.89 -12.57 0.31
C LEU A 256 -6.78 -11.61 1.10
N GLN A 257 -6.23 -10.49 1.58
CA GLN A 257 -7.03 -9.48 2.29
C GLN A 257 -8.09 -8.83 1.40
N ILE A 258 -7.78 -8.60 0.11
CA ILE A 258 -8.76 -8.08 -0.85
C ILE A 258 -9.90 -9.07 -1.02
N THR A 259 -9.60 -10.35 -1.20
CA THR A 259 -10.61 -11.41 -1.32
C THR A 259 -11.49 -11.47 -0.06
N ASN A 260 -10.90 -11.40 1.14
CA ASN A 260 -11.66 -11.36 2.39
C ASN A 260 -12.56 -10.12 2.50
N ALA A 261 -12.08 -8.95 2.06
CA ALA A 261 -12.89 -7.73 2.02
C ALA A 261 -14.04 -7.85 1.01
N ILE A 262 -13.84 -8.53 -0.12
CA ILE A 262 -14.92 -8.82 -1.08
C ILE A 262 -15.95 -9.75 -0.44
N PHE A 263 -15.53 -10.82 0.26
CA PHE A 263 -16.46 -11.70 0.98
C PHE A 263 -17.24 -10.94 2.05
N GLU A 264 -16.60 -10.06 2.82
CA GLU A 264 -17.29 -9.20 3.79
C GLU A 264 -18.36 -8.33 3.11
N ILE A 265 -18.06 -7.74 1.96
CA ILE A 265 -19.03 -6.97 1.18
C ILE A 265 -20.19 -7.86 0.72
N VAL A 266 -19.91 -9.07 0.24
CA VAL A 266 -20.92 -10.03 -0.23
C VAL A 266 -21.83 -10.48 0.92
N ASP A 267 -21.25 -10.84 2.06
CA ASP A 267 -21.98 -11.28 3.26
C ASP A 267 -22.88 -10.16 3.81
N ASN A 268 -22.49 -8.90 3.61
CA ASN A 268 -23.29 -7.72 3.91
C ASN A 268 -24.21 -7.28 2.76
N ASN A 269 -24.56 -8.19 1.84
CA ASN A 269 -25.46 -7.94 0.70
C ASN A 269 -25.03 -6.79 -0.21
N PHE A 270 -23.72 -6.63 -0.40
CA PHE A 270 -23.09 -5.56 -1.20
C PHE A 270 -23.28 -4.15 -0.62
N GLU A 271 -23.54 -4.05 0.69
CA GLU A 271 -23.62 -2.79 1.41
C GLU A 271 -22.54 -2.70 2.49
N LEU A 272 -21.94 -1.52 2.65
CA LEU A 272 -21.03 -1.23 3.76
C LEU A 272 -21.58 -0.07 4.57
N THR A 273 -21.75 -0.28 5.87
CA THR A 273 -22.28 0.74 6.78
C THR A 273 -21.26 1.82 7.10
N GLU A 274 -19.98 1.47 7.14
CA GLU A 274 -18.89 2.39 7.46
C GLU A 274 -17.66 2.09 6.61
N ASN A 275 -16.94 3.14 6.21
CA ASN A 275 -15.62 2.98 5.64
C ASN A 275 -14.63 2.64 6.76
N HIS A 276 -13.70 1.73 6.48
CA HIS A 276 -12.63 1.44 7.42
C HIS A 276 -11.32 1.15 6.68
N VAL A 277 -10.19 1.37 7.37
CA VAL A 277 -8.86 1.19 6.80
C VAL A 277 -8.02 0.27 7.68
N VAL A 278 -7.60 -0.86 7.13
CA VAL A 278 -6.82 -1.89 7.82
C VAL A 278 -5.34 -1.84 7.43
N ASN A 279 -4.48 -2.37 8.31
CA ASN A 279 -3.06 -2.57 8.02
C ASN A 279 -2.86 -3.85 7.21
N PRO A 280 -1.76 -3.97 6.44
CA PRO A 280 -1.43 -5.22 5.78
C PRO A 280 -1.19 -6.33 6.82
N VAL A 281 -1.85 -7.48 6.65
CA VAL A 281 -1.73 -8.62 7.60
C VAL A 281 -0.42 -9.40 7.46
N ALA A 282 0.25 -9.27 6.32
CA ALA A 282 1.50 -9.95 6.03
C ALA A 282 2.52 -8.97 5.44
N VAL A 283 3.77 -9.15 5.84
CA VAL A 283 4.91 -8.35 5.41
C VAL A 283 6.10 -9.24 5.12
N ARG A 284 7.02 -8.74 4.29
CA ARG A 284 8.29 -9.40 3.98
C ARG A 284 9.45 -8.48 4.28
N THR A 285 10.47 -9.05 4.88
CA THR A 285 11.72 -8.38 5.23
C THR A 285 12.73 -8.51 4.08
N VAL A 286 13.44 -7.43 3.79
CA VAL A 286 14.49 -7.40 2.79
C VAL A 286 15.74 -6.79 3.41
N LEU A 287 16.84 -7.52 3.39
CA LEU A 287 18.14 -7.08 3.88
C LEU A 287 19.12 -6.95 2.71
N ASN A 288 19.78 -5.80 2.61
CA ASN A 288 20.86 -5.57 1.66
C ASN A 288 22.22 -5.68 2.36
N LEU A 289 22.90 -6.80 2.14
CA LEU A 289 24.25 -7.03 2.67
C LEU A 289 25.32 -6.38 1.79
N ASN A 290 25.04 -5.97 0.56
CA ASN A 290 26.06 -5.38 -0.32
C ASN A 290 26.67 -4.05 0.18
N GLN A 291 26.09 -3.45 1.22
CA GLN A 291 26.60 -2.26 1.88
C GLN A 291 27.34 -2.62 3.19
N GLU A 292 28.19 -3.65 3.13
CA GLU A 292 28.92 -4.21 4.27
C GLU A 292 29.74 -3.15 5.04
N GLY A 293 29.89 -3.36 6.35
CA GLY A 293 30.74 -2.55 7.22
C GLY A 293 30.06 -1.36 7.92
N LEU A 294 28.74 -1.19 7.74
CA LEU A 294 27.96 -0.14 8.41
C LEU A 294 27.31 -0.59 9.72
N PHE A 295 26.94 -1.85 9.80
CA PHE A 295 26.36 -2.48 10.99
C PHE A 295 26.66 -3.98 10.98
N THR A 296 26.46 -4.63 12.13
CA THR A 296 26.75 -6.05 12.32
C THR A 296 25.45 -6.78 12.46
N VAL A 297 25.17 -7.66 11.51
CA VAL A 297 23.98 -8.53 11.55
C VAL A 297 24.27 -9.69 12.50
N ALA A 298 23.30 -10.02 13.34
CA ALA A 298 23.33 -11.24 14.15
C ALA A 298 23.16 -12.45 13.22
N ASN A 299 24.22 -13.22 12.99
CA ASN A 299 24.23 -14.31 12.01
C ASN A 299 23.11 -15.34 12.27
N GLU A 300 22.81 -15.61 13.54
CA GLU A 300 21.73 -16.49 13.98
C GLU A 300 20.33 -15.96 13.64
N LYS A 301 20.19 -14.68 13.31
CA LYS A 301 18.93 -14.03 12.91
C LYS A 301 18.74 -13.94 11.40
N LEU A 302 19.76 -14.24 10.59
CA LEU A 302 19.65 -14.17 9.12
C LEU A 302 18.56 -15.08 8.56
N GLY A 303 18.28 -16.22 9.20
CA GLY A 303 17.18 -17.11 8.81
C GLY A 303 15.78 -16.52 9.01
N GLN A 304 15.66 -15.35 9.65
CA GLN A 304 14.41 -14.61 9.84
C GLN A 304 14.14 -13.60 8.72
N VAL A 305 15.09 -13.42 7.80
CA VAL A 305 14.96 -12.47 6.69
C VAL A 305 14.43 -13.18 5.44
N ASP A 306 13.34 -12.67 4.87
CA ASP A 306 12.69 -13.30 3.70
C ASP A 306 13.52 -13.18 2.43
N VAL A 307 14.22 -12.05 2.26
CA VAL A 307 15.05 -11.77 1.08
C VAL A 307 16.37 -11.14 1.50
N VAL A 308 17.48 -11.81 1.19
CA VAL A 308 18.84 -11.28 1.38
C VAL A 308 19.43 -10.92 0.02
N ILE A 309 19.90 -9.68 -0.12
CA ILE A 309 20.60 -9.20 -1.32
C ILE A 309 22.11 -9.22 -1.03
N GLN A 310 22.82 -10.13 -1.70
CA GLN A 310 24.26 -10.29 -1.65
C GLN A 310 24.79 -10.59 -3.06
N ARG A 311 25.93 -10.02 -3.43
CA ARG A 311 26.63 -10.27 -4.70
C ARG A 311 27.43 -11.56 -4.66
#